data_AF-A0A1E5QBQ8-F1
#
_entry.id   AF-A0A1E5QBQ8-F1
#
_cell.length_a   1.000
_cell.length_b   1.000
_cell.length_c   1.000
_cell.angle_alpha   90.00
_cell.angle_beta   90.00
_cell.angle_gamma   90.00
#
_symmetry.space_group_name_H-M   'P 1'
#
loop_
_entity.id
_entity.type
_entity.pdbx_description
1 polymer ?
#
loop_
_entity_poly.entity_id
_entity_poly.type
_entity_poly.pdbx_seq_one_letter_code
_entity_poly.pdbx_strand_id
1 'polypeptide(L)'
;MSFLPNDRPQTWFDEFLSEVASDHRQLLACREARQGRSDWSFEHAVKRTQSFYDERFNGYHKVGSITGAQLDRLLVLVEALGRDDFPEV
;
A
#
# COMPACT_ATOMS: atom_id res chain seq x y z
N MET A 1 30.55 -12.08 16.92
CA MET A 1 29.84 -11.21 15.97
C MET A 1 28.43 -11.75 15.84
N SER A 2 27.41 -11.01 16.32
CA SER A 2 26.02 -11.42 16.17
C SER A 2 25.51 -10.91 14.82
N PHE A 3 25.29 -11.81 13.87
CA PHE A 3 24.60 -11.50 12.62
C PHE A 3 23.10 -11.60 12.90
N LEU A 4 22.48 -10.51 13.34
CA LEU A 4 21.03 -10.43 13.26
C LEU A 4 20.65 -10.44 11.78
N PRO A 5 19.68 -11.27 11.36
CA PRO A 5 19.18 -11.24 9.99
C PRO A 5 18.74 -9.81 9.67
N ASN A 6 19.14 -9.32 8.50
CA ASN A 6 18.68 -8.01 8.05
C ASN A 6 17.27 -8.20 7.50
N ASP A 7 16.26 -8.17 8.39
CA ASP A 7 14.83 -8.26 8.05
C ASP A 7 14.30 -7.03 7.29
N ARG A 8 15.20 -6.20 6.77
CA ARG A 8 14.85 -5.02 6.00
C ARG A 8 14.58 -5.43 4.55
N PRO A 9 13.54 -4.87 3.91
CA PRO A 9 13.29 -5.08 2.49
C PRO A 9 14.53 -4.68 1.68
N GLN A 10 14.93 -5.54 0.74
CA GLN A 10 16.14 -5.35 -0.06
C GLN A 10 15.84 -4.66 -1.39
N THR A 11 14.56 -4.56 -1.75
CA THR A 11 14.11 -3.97 -3.01
C THR A 11 12.99 -2.97 -2.77
N TRP A 12 12.87 -1.99 -3.67
CA TRP A 12 11.73 -1.06 -3.68
C TRP A 12 10.39 -1.79 -3.77
N PHE A 13 10.35 -2.93 -4.45
CA PHE A 13 9.15 -3.74 -4.56
C PHE A 13 8.71 -4.28 -3.18
N ASP A 14 9.63 -4.85 -2.40
CA ASP A 14 9.32 -5.38 -1.06
C ASP A 14 8.93 -4.27 -0.08
N GLU A 15 9.58 -3.10 -0.19
CA GLU A 15 9.17 -1.90 0.55
C GLU A 15 7.73 -1.52 0.25
N PHE A 16 7.37 -1.42 -1.03
CA PHE A 16 6.02 -1.04 -1.44
C PHE A 16 4.96 -2.07 -1.06
N LEU A 17 5.27 -3.37 -1.12
CA LEU A 17 4.38 -4.43 -0.63
C LEU A 17 4.05 -4.21 0.86
N SER A 18 5.08 -3.99 1.69
CA SER A 18 4.89 -3.76 3.12
C SER A 18 4.14 -2.45 3.40
N GLU A 19 4.45 -1.38 2.67
CA GLU A 19 3.78 -0.08 2.82
C GLU A 19 2.28 -0.17 2.50
N VAL A 20 1.91 -0.73 1.34
CA VAL A 20 0.50 -0.85 0.93
C VAL A 20 -0.29 -1.74 1.91
N ALA A 21 0.32 -2.85 2.36
CA ALA A 21 -0.29 -3.71 3.38
C ALA A 21 -0.49 -3.00 4.72
N SER A 22 0.47 -2.16 5.13
CA SER A 22 0.38 -1.35 6.34
C SER A 22 -0.74 -0.31 6.22
N ASP A 23 -0.78 0.44 5.12
CA ASP A 23 -1.79 1.46 4.90
C ASP A 23 -3.20 0.88 4.81
N HIS A 24 -3.35 -0.32 4.21
CA HIS A 24 -4.61 -1.05 4.25
C HIS A 24 -5.11 -1.26 5.68
N ARG A 25 -4.27 -1.81 6.57
CA ARG A 25 -4.62 -2.04 7.98
C ARG A 25 -4.95 -0.74 8.71
N GLN A 26 -4.19 0.32 8.45
CA GLN A 26 -4.45 1.64 9.04
C GLN A 26 -5.77 2.24 8.57
N LEU A 27 -6.13 2.08 7.30
CA LEU A 27 -7.42 2.52 6.76
C LEU A 27 -8.59 1.80 7.44
N LEU A 28 -8.48 0.48 7.63
CA LEU A 28 -9.50 -0.29 8.35
C LEU A 28 -9.63 0.15 9.82
N ALA A 29 -8.50 0.31 10.52
CA ALA A 29 -8.51 0.82 11.90
C ALA A 29 -9.10 2.24 11.98
N CYS A 30 -8.84 3.09 10.98
CA CYS A 30 -9.43 4.42 10.88
C CYS A 30 -10.94 4.37 10.66
N ARG A 31 -11.43 3.41 9.85
CA ARG A 31 -12.87 3.18 9.62
C ARG A 31 -13.58 2.85 10.92
N GLU A 32 -13.00 1.96 11.72
CA GLU A 32 -13.55 1.56 13.03
C GLU A 32 -13.49 2.71 14.04
N ALA A 33 -12.33 3.34 14.21
CA ALA A 33 -12.13 4.40 15.21
C ALA A 33 -12.94 5.68 14.95
N ARG A 34 -13.34 5.93 13.70
CA ARG A 34 -14.10 7.12 13.28
C ARG A 34 -15.56 6.81 12.95
N GLN A 35 -16.05 5.64 13.32
CA GLN A 35 -17.44 5.27 13.09
C GLN A 35 -18.40 6.30 13.71
N GLY A 36 -19.37 6.78 12.92
CA GLY A 36 -20.37 7.76 13.36
C GLY A 36 -19.92 9.22 13.34
N ARG A 37 -18.70 9.53 12.89
CA ARG A 37 -18.24 10.90 12.68
C ARG A 37 -18.60 11.40 11.27
N SER A 38 -19.05 12.64 11.16
CA SER A 38 -19.41 13.27 9.88
C SER A 38 -18.30 14.11 9.24
N ASP A 39 -17.19 14.36 9.96
CA ASP A 39 -16.07 15.18 9.52
C ASP A 39 -15.01 14.41 8.72
N TRP A 40 -15.26 13.13 8.44
CA TRP A 40 -14.32 12.25 7.75
C TRP A 40 -15.04 11.22 6.89
N SER A 41 -14.46 10.89 5.73
CA SER A 41 -14.99 9.89 4.79
C SER A 41 -13.94 8.81 4.52
N PHE A 42 -14.29 7.56 4.80
CA PHE A 42 -13.46 6.40 4.50
C PHE A 42 -13.20 6.28 3.00
N GLU A 43 -14.24 6.40 2.18
CA GLU A 43 -14.11 6.32 0.71
C GLU A 43 -13.16 7.37 0.16
N HIS A 44 -13.21 8.60 0.69
CA HIS A 44 -12.32 9.65 0.27
C HIS A 44 -10.87 9.38 0.70
N ALA A 45 -10.67 8.84 1.90
CA ALA A 45 -9.35 8.42 2.36
C ALA A 45 -8.76 7.30 1.46
N VAL A 46 -9.56 6.26 1.14
CA VAL A 46 -9.15 5.19 0.22
C VAL A 46 -8.77 5.76 -1.14
N LYS A 47 -9.63 6.57 -1.77
CA LYS A 47 -9.35 7.16 -3.09
C LYS A 47 -8.07 7.98 -3.11
N ARG A 48 -7.83 8.78 -2.06
CA ARG A 48 -6.61 9.59 -1.95
C ARG A 48 -5.36 8.72 -1.82
N THR A 49 -5.41 7.66 -1.01
CA THR A 49 -4.30 6.71 -0.88
C THR A 49 -4.04 5.97 -2.20
N GLN A 50 -5.11 5.59 -2.92
CA GLN A 50 -4.99 4.95 -4.23
C GLN A 50 -4.29 5.85 -5.24
N SER A 51 -4.71 7.11 -5.38
CA SER A 51 -4.08 8.06 -6.31
C SER A 51 -2.60 8.30 -5.98
N PHE A 52 -2.27 8.39 -4.69
CA PHE A 52 -0.88 8.54 -4.25
C PHE A 52 0.01 7.38 -4.72
N TYR A 53 -0.44 6.14 -4.54
CA TYR A 53 0.35 4.96 -4.94
C TYR A 53 0.39 4.77 -6.45
N ASP A 54 -0.70 5.06 -7.17
CA ASP A 54 -0.71 5.00 -8.64
C ASP A 54 0.36 5.92 -9.24
N GLU A 55 0.39 7.19 -8.81
CA GLU A 55 1.40 8.16 -9.26
C GLU A 55 2.83 7.71 -8.88
N ARG A 56 3.02 7.28 -7.63
CA ARG A 56 4.33 6.86 -7.11
C ARG A 56 4.86 5.65 -7.87
N PHE A 57 4.10 4.57 -7.99
CA PHE A 57 4.59 3.34 -8.63
C PHE A 57 4.87 3.54 -10.11
N ASN A 58 4.01 4.29 -10.82
CA ASN A 58 4.30 4.66 -12.21
C ASN A 58 5.60 5.48 -12.33
N GLY A 59 5.90 6.35 -11.37
CA GLY A 59 7.18 7.07 -11.31
C GLY A 59 8.39 6.12 -11.17
N TYR A 60 8.33 5.17 -10.25
CA TYR A 60 9.41 4.20 -10.01
C TYR A 60 9.59 3.21 -11.17
N HIS A 61 8.49 2.81 -11.83
CA HIS A 61 8.55 2.01 -13.04
C HIS A 61 9.23 2.78 -14.19
N LYS A 62 8.90 4.06 -14.40
CA LYS A 62 9.51 4.89 -15.46
C LYS A 62 11.03 5.01 -15.34
N VAL A 63 11.57 5.03 -14.12
CA VAL A 63 13.03 5.09 -13.87
C VAL A 63 13.68 3.71 -13.70
N GLY A 64 12.93 2.62 -13.93
CA GLY A 64 13.43 1.25 -13.88
C GLY A 64 13.72 0.70 -12.48
N SER A 65 13.17 1.33 -11.42
CA SER A 65 13.34 0.85 -10.04
C SER A 65 12.45 -0.35 -9.70
N ILE A 66 11.36 -0.54 -10.45
CA ILE A 66 10.53 -1.73 -10.45
C ILE A 66 10.21 -2.14 -11.89
N THR A 67 9.99 -3.43 -12.11
CA THR A 67 9.58 -4.00 -13.40
C THR A 67 8.08 -3.79 -13.66
N GLY A 68 7.64 -3.95 -14.92
CA GLY A 68 6.21 -3.89 -15.26
C GLY A 68 5.37 -4.93 -14.50
N ALA A 69 5.86 -6.17 -14.35
CA ALA A 69 5.17 -7.21 -13.59
C ALA A 69 5.04 -6.86 -12.09
N GLN A 70 6.05 -6.18 -11.52
CA GLN A 70 5.97 -5.68 -10.15
C GLN A 70 4.98 -4.53 -10.01
N LEU A 71 4.95 -3.60 -10.99
CA LEU A 71 3.95 -2.54 -11.05
C LEU A 71 2.53 -3.12 -11.09
N ASP A 72 2.26 -4.07 -12.00
CA ASP A 72 0.94 -4.70 -12.13
C ASP A 72 0.50 -5.35 -10.80
N ARG A 73 1.41 -6.08 -10.14
CA ARG A 73 1.13 -6.69 -8.83
C ARG A 73 0.83 -5.65 -7.76
N LEU A 74 1.58 -4.55 -7.71
CA LEU A 74 1.36 -3.48 -6.75
C LEU A 74 0.02 -2.76 -6.99
N LEU A 75 -0.35 -2.51 -8.25
CA LEU A 75 -1.61 -1.84 -8.58
C LEU A 75 -2.83 -2.69 -8.19
N VAL A 76 -2.75 -4.02 -8.31
CA VAL A 76 -3.81 -4.91 -7.80
C VAL A 76 -4.03 -4.74 -6.30
N LEU A 77 -2.96 -4.60 -5.50
CA LEU A 77 -3.08 -4.34 -4.06
C LEU A 77 -3.70 -2.96 -3.79
N VAL A 78 -3.31 -1.95 -4.57
CA VAL A 78 -3.86 -0.59 -4.45
C VAL A 78 -5.36 -0.57 -4.75
N GLU A 79 -5.81 -1.25 -5.80
CA GLU A 79 -7.23 -1.35 -6.14
C GLU A 79 -8.06 -2.04 -5.04
N ALA A 80 -7.45 -2.99 -4.33
CA ALA A 80 -8.08 -3.72 -3.23
C ALA A 80 -8.06 -2.96 -1.88
N LEU A 81 -7.44 -1.79 -1.80
CA LEU A 81 -7.34 -1.03 -0.55
C LEU A 81 -8.72 -0.79 0.10
N GLY A 82 -8.81 -1.18 1.37
CA GLY A 82 -9.98 -0.94 2.21
C GLY A 82 -11.13 -1.92 2.00
N ARG A 83 -10.94 -2.93 1.13
CA ARG A 83 -11.85 -4.04 0.93
C ARG A 83 -11.45 -5.22 1.82
N ASP A 84 -12.40 -6.10 2.09
CA ASP A 84 -12.17 -7.29 2.92
C ASP A 84 -11.47 -8.42 2.14
N ASP A 85 -11.44 -8.34 0.81
CA ASP A 85 -10.76 -9.27 -0.11
C ASP A 85 -9.33 -8.81 -0.49
N PHE A 86 -8.68 -8.03 0.39
CA PHE A 86 -7.31 -7.58 0.18
C PHE A 86 -6.35 -8.78 -0.01
N PRO A 87 -5.58 -8.86 -1.12
CA PRO A 87 -4.75 -10.02 -1.40
C PRO A 87 -3.65 -10.24 -0.33
N GLU A 88 -3.31 -11.50 -0.09
CA GLU A 88 -2.14 -11.84 0.74
C GLU A 88 -0.84 -11.37 0.07
N VAL A 89 0.05 -10.80 0.89
CA VAL A 89 1.25 -10.09 0.44
C VAL A 89 2.50 -10.93 0.67
#